data_AF-A0A0B4BXA5-F1
#
_entry.id   AF-A0A0B4BXA5-F1
#
_cell.length_a   1.000
_cell.length_b   1.000
_cell.length_c   1.000
_cell.angle_alpha   90.00
_cell.angle_beta   90.00
_cell.angle_gamma   90.00
#
_symmetry.space_group_name_H-M   'P 1'
#
loop_
_entity.id
_entity.type
_entity.pdbx_description
1 polymer ?
#
loop_
_entity_poly.entity_id
_entity_poly.type
_entity_poly.pdbx_seq_one_letter_code
_entity_poly.pdbx_strand_id
1 'polypeptide(L)' 'MLEGKKTYIVAGMILLSVLVERGLGIDVPGIEVADNWALVVMNALGLGSLRKGIASGLLARIG' A
#
# COMPACT_ATOMS: atom_id res chain seq x y z
N MET A 1 -8.21 -17.31 -8.24
CA MET A 1 -8.17 -17.03 -6.78
C MET A 1 -6.75 -16.72 -6.23
N LEU A 2 -5.76 -16.40 -7.06
CA LEU A 2 -4.36 -16.17 -6.61
C LEU A 2 -3.93 -14.69 -6.57
N GLU A 3 -4.69 -13.80 -7.20
CA GLU A 3 -4.28 -12.42 -7.45
C GLU A 3 -4.33 -11.55 -6.18
N GLY A 4 -5.43 -11.61 -5.44
CA GLY A 4 -5.56 -10.86 -4.18
C GLY A 4 -4.59 -11.30 -3.09
N LYS A 5 -4.20 -12.57 -3.03
CA LYS A 5 -3.22 -13.06 -2.03
C LYS A 5 -1.85 -12.42 -2.21
N LYS A 6 -1.40 -12.21 -3.45
CA LYS A 6 -0.13 -11.52 -3.73
C LYS A 6 -0.17 -10.06 -3.26
N THR A 7 -1.29 -9.37 -3.47
CA THR A 7 -1.52 -7.98 -3.02
C THR A 7 -1.34 -7.85 -1.50
N TYR A 8 -1.96 -8.75 -0.73
CA TYR A 8 -1.82 -8.75 0.73
C TYR A 8 -0.41 -9.14 1.20
N ILE A 9 0.26 -10.07 0.51
CA ILE A 9 1.64 -10.44 0.83
C ILE A 9 2.58 -9.25 0.63
N VAL A 10 2.46 -8.52 -0.49
CA VAL A 10 3.30 -7.35 -0.75
C VAL A 10 3.03 -6.24 0.26
N ALA A 11 1.77 -5.93 0.55
CA ALA A 11 1.42 -4.94 1.57
C ALA A 11 1.91 -5.33 2.97
N GLY A 12 1.81 -6.61 3.33
CA GLY A 12 2.32 -7.14 4.59
C GLY A 12 3.84 -7.03 4.72
N MET A 13 4.57 -7.31 3.64
CA MET A 13 6.04 -7.14 3.60
C MET A 13 6.44 -5.67 3.79
N ILE A 14 5.74 -4.74 3.15
CA ILE A 14 6.01 -3.30 3.32
C ILE A 14 5.76 -2.89 4.77
N LEU A 15 4.64 -3.32 5.37
CA LEU A 15 4.34 -3.03 6.78
C LEU A 15 5.38 -3.61 7.74
N LEU A 16 5.84 -4.84 7.50
CA LEU A 16 6.89 -5.47 8.30
C LEU A 16 8.20 -4.71 8.21
N SER A 17 8.62 -4.32 7.00
CA SER A 17 9.84 -3.52 6.81
C SER A 17 9.78 -2.17 7.53
N VAL A 18 8.64 -1.48 7.45
CA VAL A 18 8.42 -0.21 8.18
C VAL A 18 8.50 -0.43 9.69
N LEU A 19 7.91 -1.51 10.20
CA LEU A 19 7.88 -1.81 11.63
C LEU A 19 9.28 -2.13 12.17
N VAL A 20 10.12 -2.79 11.37
CA VAL A 20 11.52 -3.07 11.73
C VAL A 20 12.37 -1.80 11.71
N GLU A 21 12.32 -0.99 10.65
CA GLU A 21 13.14 0.24 10.57
C GLU A 21 12.66 1.33 11.53
N ARG A 22 11.36 1.65 11.51
CA ARG A 22 10.83 2.79 12.29
C ARG A 22 10.36 2.40 13.69
N GLY A 23 9.95 1.15 13.89
CA GLY A 23 9.48 0.65 15.19
C GLY A 23 10.60 0.07 16.05
N LEU A 24 11.54 -0.67 15.46
CA LEU A 24 12.67 -1.29 16.18
C LEU A 24 13.99 -0.53 16.00
N GLY A 25 14.07 0.45 15.08
CA GLY A 25 15.29 1.21 14.83
C GLY A 25 16.40 0.38 14.18
N ILE A 26 16.05 -0.73 13.54
CA ILE A 26 17.00 -1.63 12.88
C ILE A 26 17.01 -1.27 11.40
N ASP A 27 18.15 -0.77 10.92
CA ASP A 27 18.33 -0.49 9.50
C ASP A 27 18.32 -1.80 8.70
N VAL A 28 17.37 -1.91 7.76
CA VAL A 28 17.26 -3.08 6.89
C VAL A 28 18.07 -2.83 5.60
N PRO A 29 19.18 -3.53 5.37
CA PRO A 29 20.03 -3.27 4.21
C PRO A 29 19.28 -3.55 2.90
N GLY A 30 19.25 -2.54 2.02
CA GLY A 30 18.57 -2.61 0.73
C GLY A 30 17.08 -2.22 0.77
N ILE A 31 16.57 -1.78 1.91
CA ILE A 31 15.24 -1.18 2.04
C ILE A 31 15.43 0.28 2.47
N GLU A 32 14.65 1.17 1.87
CA GLU A 32 14.63 2.58 2.23
C GLU A 32 13.17 2.94 2.50
N VAL A 33 12.80 3.07 3.78
CA VAL A 33 11.43 3.44 4.14
C VAL A 33 11.20 4.91 3.83
N ALA A 34 10.59 5.15 2.67
CA ALA A 34 10.13 6.46 2.25
C ALA A 34 9.17 7.08 3.28
N ASP A 35 9.25 8.40 3.50
CA ASP A 35 8.42 9.09 4.51
C ASP A 35 6.91 8.93 4.27
N ASN A 36 6.51 8.68 3.03
CA ASN A 36 5.15 8.42 2.57
C ASN A 36 4.80 6.91 2.48
N TRP A 37 5.47 6.05 3.25
CA TRP A 37 5.26 4.59 3.28
C TRP A 37 3.80 4.17 3.46
N ALA A 38 3.01 4.90 4.26
CA ALA A 38 1.59 4.59 4.46
C ALA A 38 0.80 4.69 3.13
N LEU A 39 1.14 5.68 2.31
CA LEU A 39 0.53 5.89 1.01
C LEU A 39 0.97 4.80 0.00
N VAL A 40 2.20 4.31 0.13
CA VAL A 40 2.71 3.15 -0.62
C VAL A 40 1.95 1.88 -0.24
N VAL A 41 1.72 1.62 1.06
CA VAL A 41 0.92 0.48 1.54
C VAL A 41 -0.51 0.57 1.01
N MET A 42 -1.15 1.74 1.07
CA MET A 42 -2.50 1.92 0.55
C MET A 42 -2.59 1.68 -0.96
N ASN A 43 -1.58 2.10 -1.73
CA ASN A 43 -1.50 1.79 -3.15
C ASN A 43 -1.25 0.29 -3.39
N ALA A 44 -0.36 -0.34 -2.61
CA ALA A 44 -0.08 -1.77 -2.69
C ALA A 44 -1.30 -2.63 -2.34
N LEU A 45 -2.17 -2.16 -1.44
CA LEU A 45 -3.46 -2.79 -1.10
C LEU A 45 -4.56 -2.56 -2.15
N GLY A 46 -4.28 -1.82 -3.23
CA GLY A 46 -5.28 -1.49 -4.26
C GLY A 46 -6.32 -0.46 -3.81
N LEU A 47 -6.08 0.26 -2.70
CA LEU A 47 -6.99 1.33 -2.26
C LEU A 47 -6.89 2.56 -3.18
N GLY A 48 -5.76 2.76 -3.86
CA GLY A 48 -5.60 3.77 -4.90
C GLY A 48 -6.50 3.53 -6.12
N SER A 49 -6.66 2.27 -6.54
CA SER A 49 -7.58 1.87 -7.61
C SER A 49 -9.04 1.93 -7.15
N LEU A 50 -9.35 1.55 -5.91
CA LEU A 50 -10.69 1.75 -5.31
C LEU A 50 -11.10 3.22 -5.26
N ARG A 51 -10.19 4.12 -4.84
CA ARG A 51 -10.44 5.57 -4.85
C ARG A 51 -10.72 6.09 -6.27
N LYS A 52 -9.94 5.66 -7.26
CA LYS A 52 -10.16 6.02 -8.66
C LYS A 52 -11.49 5.46 -9.19
N GLY A 53 -11.84 4.24 -8.82
CA GLY A 53 -13.12 3.61 -9.18
C GLY A 53 -14.32 4.33 -8.59
N ILE A 54 -14.26 4.71 -7.32
CA ILE A 54 -15.30 5.51 -6.65
C ILE A 54 -15.41 6.90 -7.29
N ALA A 55 -14.28 7.58 -7.54
CA ALA A 55 -14.30 8.89 -8.20
C ALA A 55 -14.88 8.82 -9.62
N SER A 56 -14.50 7.80 -10.39
CA SER A 56 -15.05 7.55 -11.73
C SER A 56 -16.54 7.22 -11.69
N GLY A 57 -16.96 6.31 -10.79
CA GLY A 57 -18.37 5.93 -10.63
C GLY A 57 -19.26 7.04 -10.06
N LEU A 58 -18.71 7.91 -9.21
CA LEU A 58 -19.39 9.09 -8.69
C LEU A 58 -19.55 10.15 -9.79
N LEU A 59 -18.51 10.43 -10.57
CA LEU A 59 -18.57 11.35 -11.70
C LEU A 59 -19.54 10.85 -12.78
N ALA A 60 -19.57 9.54 -13.05
CA ALA A 60 -20.51 8.92 -13.99
C ALA A 60 -21.98 8.98 -13.53
N ARG A 61 -22.24 9.30 -12.26
CA ARG A 61 -23.60 9.42 -11.70
C ARG A 61 -24.13 10.86 -11.66
N ILE A 62 -23.27 11.85 -11.90
CA ILE A 62 -23.60 13.28 -11.81
C ILE A 62 -23.53 13.95 -13.20
N GLY A 63 -23.00 13.27 -14.22
CA GLY A 63 -23.10 13.67 -15.63
C GLY A 63 -24.32 13.03 -16.31
#